data_AF-Q3ZDK3-F1
#
_entry.id   AF-Q3ZDK3-F1
#
_cell.length_a   1.000
_cell.length_b   1.000
_cell.length_c   1.000
_cell.angle_alpha   90.00
_cell.angle_beta   90.00
_cell.angle_gamma   90.00
#
_symmetry.space_group_name_H-M   'P 1'
#
loop_
_entity.id
_entity.type
_entity.pdbx_description
1 polymer ?
#
loop_
_entity_poly.entity_id
_entity_poly.type
_entity_poly.pdbx_seq_one_letter_code
_entity_poly.pdbx_strand_id
1 'polypeptide(L)'
;LWKNLAIPFYQRMIRENIVYIIVFLAIVFYMIPITFISALTTLDNLKRILPFLKSVVDKKALKSILEAYLPQLALLVFLAFLPTILMILSKAEGIPSESHAVRASSGKYFYFIAFNVFLGVTSGGTLFESLKEVEKKPNSIITLLGNSLPPNATFFISFVALKFFVGYGLELTRLVPLVIYHIKKRFLCKTEAEVQEAWAPGGFGYATRVPNDMLIITIALCYSVIAPMILPFALVYFLVGWFVLRNQALNVYVPSYESNGRMWPHMHTRILAALFISQVTMIG
;
A
#
# COMPACT_ATOMS: atom_id res chain seq x y z
N LEU A 1 -18.10 -14.23 -5.16
CA LEU A 1 -18.82 -13.29 -4.26
C LEU A 1 -20.32 -13.41 -4.52
N TRP A 2 -21.00 -14.32 -3.82
CA TRP A 2 -22.40 -14.67 -4.12
C TRP A 2 -23.38 -13.48 -4.04
N LYS A 3 -23.19 -12.60 -3.06
CA LYS A 3 -24.00 -11.39 -2.88
C LYS A 3 -23.96 -10.44 -4.09
N ASN A 4 -22.90 -10.49 -4.90
CA ASN A 4 -22.72 -9.60 -6.05
C ASN A 4 -23.37 -10.11 -7.33
N LEU A 5 -23.79 -11.39 -7.39
CA LEU A 5 -24.38 -11.98 -8.59
C LEU A 5 -25.76 -11.38 -8.92
N ALA A 6 -26.56 -11.06 -7.90
CA ALA A 6 -27.91 -10.53 -8.05
C ALA A 6 -27.97 -9.07 -8.52
N ILE A 7 -26.83 -8.37 -8.59
CA ILE A 7 -26.80 -6.94 -8.93
C ILE A 7 -27.00 -6.77 -10.45
N PRO A 8 -27.97 -5.96 -10.93
CA PRO A 8 -28.19 -5.72 -12.35
C PRO A 8 -27.05 -4.91 -12.98
N PHE A 9 -26.84 -5.09 -14.29
CA PHE A 9 -25.72 -4.49 -15.03
C PHE A 9 -25.64 -2.96 -14.89
N TYR A 10 -26.76 -2.26 -15.03
CA TYR A 10 -26.83 -0.80 -14.91
C TYR A 10 -26.36 -0.31 -13.53
N GLN A 11 -26.78 -1.00 -12.46
CA GLN A 11 -26.34 -0.66 -11.11
C GLN A 11 -24.84 -0.93 -10.90
N ARG A 12 -24.26 -1.94 -11.56
CA ARG A 12 -22.81 -2.19 -11.52
C ARG A 12 -22.03 -1.05 -12.15
N MET A 13 -22.46 -0.55 -13.31
CA MET A 13 -21.80 0.57 -13.99
C MET A 13 -21.81 1.84 -13.13
N ILE A 14 -22.93 2.15 -12.48
CA ILE A 14 -23.03 3.29 -11.55
C ILE A 14 -22.10 3.08 -10.35
N ARG A 15 -22.13 1.90 -9.73
CA ARG A 15 -21.27 1.59 -8.57
C ARG A 15 -19.79 1.67 -8.91
N GLU A 16 -19.40 1.16 -10.08
CA GLU A 16 -18.03 1.24 -10.58
C GLU A 16 -17.58 2.70 -10.73
N ASN A 17 -18.38 3.55 -11.37
CA ASN A 17 -18.08 4.98 -11.51
C ASN A 17 -17.96 5.68 -10.15
N ILE A 18 -18.90 5.41 -9.22
CA ILE A 18 -18.84 5.96 -7.86
C ILE A 18 -17.55 5.53 -7.15
N VAL A 19 -17.18 4.26 -7.25
CA VAL A 19 -15.95 3.75 -6.62
C VAL A 19 -14.71 4.38 -7.25
N TYR A 20 -14.66 4.55 -8.57
CA TYR A 20 -13.55 5.28 -9.20
C TYR A 20 -13.44 6.73 -8.74
N ILE A 21 -14.57 7.44 -8.60
CA ILE A 21 -14.59 8.80 -8.05
C ILE A 21 -14.07 8.81 -6.61
N ILE A 22 -14.53 7.88 -5.77
CA ILE A 22 -14.08 7.76 -4.37
C ILE A 22 -12.57 7.48 -4.32
N VAL A 23 -12.08 6.56 -5.15
CA VAL A 23 -10.64 6.22 -5.21
C VAL A 23 -9.83 7.41 -5.70
N PHE A 24 -10.31 8.12 -6.72
CA PHE A 24 -9.66 9.35 -7.21
C PHE A 24 -9.57 10.41 -6.12
N LEU A 25 -10.67 10.69 -5.41
CA LEU A 25 -10.69 11.60 -4.27
C LEU A 25 -9.75 11.11 -3.17
N ALA A 26 -9.73 9.81 -2.86
CA ALA A 26 -8.83 9.24 -1.86
C ALA A 26 -7.35 9.38 -2.26
N ILE A 27 -7.01 9.35 -3.54
CA ILE A 27 -5.65 9.57 -4.05
C ILE A 27 -5.25 11.03 -3.91
N VAL A 28 -6.07 11.96 -4.42
CA VAL A 28 -5.76 13.40 -4.44
C VAL A 28 -5.76 13.99 -3.04
N PHE A 29 -6.74 13.62 -2.21
CA PHE A 29 -6.93 14.15 -0.87
C PHE A 29 -6.33 13.27 0.22
N TYR A 30 -5.45 12.32 -0.11
CA TYR A 30 -4.91 11.36 0.85
C TYR A 30 -4.22 12.00 2.07
N MET A 31 -3.61 13.17 1.87
CA MET A 31 -2.92 13.91 2.92
C MET A 31 -3.89 14.51 3.95
N ILE A 32 -5.15 14.74 3.59
CA ILE A 32 -6.15 15.30 4.51
C ILE A 32 -6.48 14.29 5.63
N PRO A 33 -6.85 13.01 5.35
CA PRO A 33 -7.01 12.01 6.40
C PRO A 33 -5.75 11.80 7.24
N ILE A 34 -4.56 11.78 6.64
CA ILE A 34 -3.29 11.63 7.38
C ILE A 34 -3.10 12.79 8.37
N THR A 35 -3.19 14.03 7.88
CA THR A 35 -2.99 15.22 8.72
C THR A 35 -4.06 15.30 9.80
N PHE A 36 -5.30 14.94 9.49
CA PHE A 36 -6.39 14.87 10.46
C PHE A 36 -6.11 13.83 11.55
N ILE A 37 -5.72 12.60 11.20
CA ILE A 37 -5.36 11.56 12.17
C ILE A 37 -4.15 11.99 13.00
N SER A 38 -3.13 12.57 12.37
CA SER A 38 -1.95 13.10 13.06
C SER A 38 -2.31 14.22 14.03
N ALA A 39 -3.23 15.11 13.67
CA ALA A 39 -3.70 16.20 14.53
C ALA A 39 -4.56 15.69 15.69
N LEU A 40 -5.44 14.71 15.45
CA LEU A 40 -6.26 14.09 16.50
C LEU A 40 -5.43 13.28 17.51
N THR A 41 -4.35 12.65 17.02
CA THR A 41 -3.46 11.81 17.84
C THR A 41 -2.39 12.60 18.57
N THR A 42 -2.40 13.93 18.47
CA THR A 42 -1.59 14.79 19.33
C THR A 42 -1.99 14.61 20.79
N LEU A 43 -0.98 14.53 21.65
CA LEU A 43 -1.15 14.18 23.06
C LEU A 43 -2.05 15.18 23.82
N ASP A 44 -2.07 16.46 23.41
CA ASP A 44 -2.94 17.48 23.99
C ASP A 44 -4.42 17.33 23.60
N ASN A 45 -4.71 16.94 22.35
CA ASN A 45 -6.07 16.61 21.93
C ASN A 45 -6.55 15.30 22.55
N LEU A 46 -5.68 14.30 22.64
CA LEU A 46 -6.00 13.01 23.25
C LEU A 46 -6.30 13.13 24.74
N LYS A 47 -5.60 14.00 25.48
CA LYS A 47 -5.89 14.34 26.89
C LYS A 47 -7.27 14.95 27.10
N ARG A 48 -7.81 15.64 26.09
CA ARG A 48 -9.17 16.21 26.13
C ARG A 48 -10.23 15.15 25.84
N ILE A 49 -9.95 14.24 24.92
CA ILE A 49 -10.90 13.20 24.47
C ILE A 49 -10.93 12.00 25.44
N LEU A 50 -9.78 11.60 26.01
CA LEU A 50 -9.64 10.42 26.87
C LEU A 50 -9.02 10.80 28.23
N PRO A 51 -9.84 11.14 29.25
CA PRO A 51 -9.35 11.62 30.53
C PRO A 51 -8.55 10.59 31.33
N PHE A 52 -8.68 9.28 31.05
CA PHE A 52 -7.91 8.22 31.68
C PHE A 52 -6.40 8.28 31.36
N LEU A 53 -6.01 8.91 30.25
CA LEU A 53 -4.59 9.10 29.89
C LEU A 53 -3.90 10.17 30.75
N LYS A 54 -4.64 11.07 31.41
CA LYS A 54 -4.03 12.12 32.26
C LYS A 54 -3.15 11.51 33.35
N SER A 55 -3.61 10.42 34.00
CA SER A 55 -2.89 9.76 35.10
C SER A 55 -1.64 8.98 34.65
N VAL A 56 -1.58 8.51 33.39
CA VAL A 56 -0.44 7.77 32.83
C VAL A 56 0.65 8.70 32.29
N VAL A 57 0.28 9.93 31.91
CA VAL A 57 1.13 10.89 31.17
C VAL A 57 1.93 11.83 32.10
N ASP A 58 1.73 11.81 33.42
CA ASP A 58 2.44 12.69 34.36
C ASP A 58 3.94 12.36 34.54
N LYS A 59 4.39 11.18 34.09
CA LYS A 59 5.83 10.86 34.04
C LYS A 59 6.45 11.53 32.81
N LYS A 60 7.30 12.56 33.02
CA LYS A 60 7.99 13.33 31.95
C LYS A 60 8.59 12.48 30.83
N ALA A 61 9.21 11.33 31.16
CA ALA A 61 9.80 10.42 30.18
C ALA A 61 8.75 9.72 29.31
N LEU A 62 7.64 9.27 29.89
CA LEU A 62 6.54 8.63 29.15
C LEU A 62 5.80 9.62 28.27
N LYS A 63 5.62 10.87 28.74
CA LYS A 63 5.01 11.94 27.94
C LYS A 63 5.77 12.15 26.63
N SER A 64 7.09 12.34 26.70
CA SER A 64 7.92 12.58 25.52
C SER A 64 7.91 11.43 24.52
N ILE A 65 7.90 10.19 25.01
CA ILE A 65 7.83 8.99 24.16
C ILE A 65 6.43 8.88 23.51
N LEU A 66 5.36 8.97 24.29
CA LEU A 66 3.99 8.90 23.75
C LEU A 66 3.72 10.01 22.73
N GLU A 67 4.18 11.23 22.99
CA GLU A 67 4.00 12.36 22.07
C GLU A 67 4.72 12.16 20.73
N ALA A 68 5.90 11.54 20.75
CA ALA A 68 6.69 11.28 19.55
C ALA A 68 6.23 10.04 18.75
N TYR A 69 5.74 8.99 19.41
CA TYR A 69 5.43 7.71 18.75
C TYR A 69 3.94 7.49 18.48
N LEU A 70 3.03 8.11 19.24
CA LEU A 70 1.60 7.87 19.11
C LEU A 70 1.04 8.29 17.73
N PRO A 71 1.36 9.47 17.19
CA PRO A 71 0.91 9.84 15.84
C PRO A 71 1.48 8.89 14.79
N GLN A 72 2.76 8.54 14.87
CA GLN A 72 3.42 7.59 13.96
C GLN A 72 2.75 6.21 13.97
N LEU A 73 2.42 5.68 15.15
CA LEU A 73 1.72 4.40 15.26
C LEU A 73 0.30 4.46 14.70
N ALA A 74 -0.45 5.52 15.00
CA ALA A 74 -1.80 5.70 14.47
C ALA A 74 -1.80 5.84 12.94
N LEU A 75 -0.83 6.56 12.38
CA LEU A 75 -0.62 6.67 10.94
C LEU A 75 -0.28 5.32 10.32
N LEU A 76 0.65 4.56 10.91
CA LEU A 76 1.02 3.23 10.43
C LEU A 76 -0.18 2.27 10.42
N VAL A 77 -1.02 2.32 11.46
CA VAL A 77 -2.27 1.56 11.53
C VAL A 77 -3.24 1.98 10.43
N PHE A 78 -3.42 3.28 10.19
CA PHE A 78 -4.27 3.78 9.11
C PHE A 78 -3.80 3.32 7.72
N LEU A 79 -2.48 3.41 7.47
CA LEU A 79 -1.84 2.90 6.26
C LEU A 79 -2.04 1.39 6.09
N ALA A 80 -2.02 0.62 7.17
CA ALA A 80 -2.26 -0.82 7.15
C ALA A 80 -3.73 -1.17 6.84
N PHE A 81 -4.69 -0.30 7.16
CA PHE A 81 -6.11 -0.49 6.83
C PHE A 81 -6.45 -0.15 5.38
N LEU A 82 -5.62 0.67 4.72
CA LEU A 82 -5.92 1.15 3.37
C LEU A 82 -6.18 0.03 2.34
N PRO A 83 -5.36 -1.04 2.23
CA PRO A 83 -5.64 -2.12 1.29
C PRO A 83 -6.95 -2.84 1.59
N THR A 84 -7.31 -2.96 2.88
CA THR A 84 -8.58 -3.54 3.31
C THR A 84 -9.76 -2.67 2.85
N ILE A 85 -9.65 -1.35 2.98
CA ILE A 85 -10.67 -0.39 2.49
C ILE A 85 -10.80 -0.50 0.97
N LEU A 86 -9.68 -0.53 0.22
CA LEU A 86 -9.70 -0.68 -1.24
C LEU A 86 -10.30 -2.02 -1.69
N MET A 87 -10.11 -3.09 -0.91
CA MET A 87 -10.74 -4.38 -1.16
C MET A 87 -12.25 -4.33 -0.89
N ILE A 88 -12.69 -3.66 0.17
CA ILE A 88 -14.12 -3.46 0.46
C ILE A 88 -14.78 -2.65 -0.66
N LEU A 89 -14.14 -1.55 -1.10
CA LEU A 89 -14.60 -0.75 -2.24
C LEU A 89 -14.70 -1.59 -3.52
N SER A 90 -13.68 -2.41 -3.81
CA SER A 90 -13.70 -3.29 -4.99
C SER A 90 -14.78 -4.38 -4.91
N LYS A 91 -15.12 -4.85 -3.70
CA LYS A 91 -16.28 -5.74 -3.50
C LYS A 91 -17.60 -5.00 -3.69
N ALA A 92 -17.67 -3.72 -3.33
CA ALA A 92 -18.89 -2.89 -3.45
C ALA A 92 -19.24 -2.53 -4.91
N GLU A 93 -18.28 -2.56 -5.83
CA GLU A 93 -18.47 -2.40 -7.28
C GLU A 93 -19.43 -3.44 -7.89
N GLY A 94 -19.66 -4.56 -7.19
CA GLY A 94 -20.52 -5.64 -7.69
C GLY A 94 -19.77 -6.63 -8.58
N ILE A 95 -18.45 -6.75 -8.41
CA ILE A 95 -17.64 -7.75 -9.10
C ILE A 95 -18.07 -9.16 -8.64
N PRO A 96 -18.43 -10.09 -9.55
CA PRO A 96 -18.96 -11.40 -9.16
C PRO A 96 -17.86 -12.37 -8.68
N SER A 97 -16.67 -12.31 -9.27
CA SER A 97 -15.56 -13.21 -8.96
C SER A 97 -14.58 -12.60 -7.97
N GLU A 98 -14.13 -13.38 -7.00
CA GLU A 98 -13.14 -12.92 -6.02
C GLU A 98 -11.78 -12.63 -6.66
N SER A 99 -11.32 -13.48 -7.58
CA SER A 99 -10.07 -13.26 -8.32
C SER A 99 -10.10 -11.94 -9.10
N HIS A 100 -11.27 -11.58 -9.63
CA HIS A 100 -11.44 -10.30 -10.30
C HIS A 100 -11.44 -9.13 -9.33
N ALA A 101 -12.09 -9.26 -8.16
CA ALA A 101 -12.11 -8.22 -7.14
C ALA A 101 -10.72 -7.96 -6.56
N VAL A 102 -9.92 -9.00 -6.34
CA VAL A 102 -8.50 -8.88 -5.91
C VAL A 102 -7.68 -8.14 -6.96
N ARG A 103 -7.86 -8.45 -8.25
CA ARG A 103 -7.18 -7.74 -9.34
C ARG A 103 -7.60 -6.28 -9.43
N ALA A 104 -8.88 -5.97 -9.26
CA ALA A 104 -9.38 -4.60 -9.25
C ALA A 104 -8.83 -3.81 -8.04
N SER A 105 -8.78 -4.44 -6.86
CA SER A 105 -8.19 -3.87 -5.64
C SER A 105 -6.69 -3.62 -5.80
N SER A 106 -5.95 -4.59 -6.35
CA SER A 106 -4.54 -4.46 -6.72
C SER A 106 -4.33 -3.27 -7.65
N GLY A 107 -5.14 -3.14 -8.70
CA GLY A 107 -5.04 -2.02 -9.64
C GLY A 107 -5.23 -0.67 -8.98
N LYS A 108 -6.26 -0.51 -8.14
CA LYS A 108 -6.51 0.72 -7.37
C LYS A 108 -5.37 1.04 -6.41
N TYR A 109 -4.86 0.03 -5.71
CA TYR A 109 -3.76 0.20 -4.78
C TYR A 109 -2.45 0.58 -5.48
N PHE A 110 -2.20 0.04 -6.69
CA PHE A 110 -1.07 0.46 -7.52
C PHE A 110 -1.17 1.94 -7.89
N TYR A 111 -2.31 2.41 -8.40
CA TYR A 111 -2.48 3.84 -8.70
C TYR A 111 -2.29 4.68 -7.45
N PHE A 112 -2.88 4.25 -6.33
CA PHE A 112 -2.73 4.95 -5.07
C PHE A 112 -1.27 5.14 -4.66
N ILE A 113 -0.48 4.06 -4.67
CA ILE A 113 0.93 4.11 -4.29
C ILE A 113 1.76 4.84 -5.35
N ALA A 114 1.52 4.63 -6.64
CA ALA A 114 2.26 5.31 -7.70
C ALA A 114 2.06 6.83 -7.65
N PHE A 115 0.83 7.31 -7.45
CA PHE A 115 0.59 8.74 -7.33
C PHE A 115 1.13 9.27 -5.99
N ASN A 116 0.85 8.64 -4.85
CA ASN A 116 1.24 9.24 -3.56
C ASN A 116 2.72 9.02 -3.20
N VAL A 117 3.26 7.82 -3.42
CA VAL A 117 4.64 7.49 -3.03
C VAL A 117 5.63 7.87 -4.12
N PHE A 118 5.33 7.61 -5.39
CA PHE A 118 6.26 7.99 -6.46
C PHE A 118 6.10 9.47 -6.83
N LEU A 119 4.92 9.91 -7.28
CA LEU A 119 4.74 11.32 -7.68
C LEU A 119 4.71 12.28 -6.49
N GLY A 120 4.06 11.93 -5.37
CA GLY A 120 3.97 12.81 -4.20
C GLY A 120 5.32 13.07 -3.52
N VAL A 121 6.20 12.07 -3.43
CA VAL A 121 7.57 12.30 -2.94
C VAL A 121 8.38 13.12 -3.94
N THR A 122 8.21 12.82 -5.23
CA THR A 122 8.91 13.53 -6.30
C THR A 122 8.55 15.01 -6.30
N SER A 123 7.28 15.38 -6.23
CA SER A 123 6.84 16.77 -6.32
C SER A 123 7.11 17.61 -5.05
N GLY A 124 7.65 17.01 -3.98
CA GLY A 124 7.98 17.72 -2.74
C GLY A 124 6.77 18.28 -1.98
N GLY A 125 5.55 17.90 -2.37
CA GLY A 125 4.29 18.44 -1.87
C GLY A 125 3.12 17.49 -2.11
N THR A 126 1.91 17.94 -1.79
CA THR A 126 0.72 17.13 -2.02
C THR A 126 0.40 17.02 -3.50
N LEU A 127 -0.17 15.91 -3.95
CA LEU A 127 -0.65 15.75 -5.34
C LEU A 127 -1.62 16.87 -5.74
N PHE A 128 -2.41 17.37 -4.79
CA PHE A 128 -3.31 18.48 -5.00
C PHE A 128 -2.59 19.79 -5.32
N GLU A 129 -1.48 20.09 -4.64
CA GLU A 129 -0.63 21.24 -4.95
C GLU A 129 0.02 21.10 -6.32
N SER A 130 0.52 19.90 -6.64
CA SER A 130 1.07 19.61 -7.95
C SER A 130 0.02 19.81 -9.06
N LEU A 131 -1.21 19.34 -8.86
CA LEU A 131 -2.30 19.56 -9.82
C LEU A 131 -2.64 21.05 -10.01
N LYS A 132 -2.62 21.85 -8.93
CA LYS A 132 -2.81 23.31 -9.03
C LYS A 132 -1.67 24.01 -9.77
N GLU A 133 -0.45 23.52 -9.63
CA GLU A 133 0.70 24.07 -10.36
C GLU A 133 0.59 23.75 -11.85
N VAL A 134 0.19 22.52 -12.17
CA VAL A 134 -0.06 22.05 -13.54
C VAL A 134 -1.22 22.80 -14.20
N GLU A 135 -2.28 23.11 -13.47
CA GLU A 135 -3.38 23.95 -13.95
C GLU A 135 -2.89 25.33 -14.40
N LYS A 136 -1.93 25.91 -13.67
CA LYS A 136 -1.34 27.22 -14.01
C LYS A 136 -0.35 27.16 -15.17
N LYS A 137 0.33 26.03 -15.36
CA LYS A 137 1.35 25.82 -16.41
C LYS A 137 1.31 24.38 -16.95
N PRO A 138 0.44 24.08 -17.92
CA PRO A 138 0.27 22.70 -18.41
C PRO A 138 1.53 22.13 -19.10
N ASN A 139 2.36 22.99 -19.71
CA ASN A 139 3.59 22.55 -20.39
C ASN A 139 4.76 22.26 -19.43
N SER A 140 4.65 22.54 -18.12
CA SER A 140 5.74 22.31 -17.17
C SER A 140 5.68 20.96 -16.45
N ILE A 141 4.71 20.09 -16.74
CA ILE A 141 4.64 18.76 -16.09
C ILE A 141 5.93 17.96 -16.36
N ILE A 142 6.35 17.95 -17.61
CA ILE A 142 7.49 17.16 -18.08
C ILE A 142 8.79 17.69 -17.43
N THR A 143 8.99 19.00 -17.42
CA THR A 143 10.15 19.63 -16.77
C THR A 143 10.10 19.57 -15.24
N LEU A 144 8.91 19.55 -14.63
CA LEU A 144 8.75 19.35 -13.19
C LEU A 144 9.16 17.92 -12.81
N LEU A 145 8.77 16.92 -13.59
CA LEU A 145 9.21 15.54 -13.38
C LEU A 145 10.73 15.39 -13.56
N GLY A 146 11.28 15.94 -14.64
CA GLY A 146 12.72 15.91 -14.93
C GLY A 146 13.58 16.54 -13.83
N ASN A 147 13.16 17.69 -13.28
CA ASN A 147 13.91 18.39 -12.24
C ASN A 147 13.72 17.80 -10.83
N SER A 148 12.55 17.22 -10.54
CA SER A 148 12.21 16.81 -9.18
C SER A 148 12.58 15.35 -8.87
N LEU A 149 12.81 14.52 -9.89
CA LEU A 149 13.21 13.13 -9.71
C LEU A 149 14.67 12.96 -9.24
N PRO A 150 15.68 13.60 -9.85
CA PRO A 150 17.09 13.40 -9.48
C PRO A 150 17.43 13.67 -8.01
N PRO A 151 16.95 14.76 -7.38
CA PRO A 151 17.22 15.03 -5.95
C PRO A 151 16.70 13.93 -5.02
N ASN A 152 15.64 13.23 -5.43
CA ASN A 152 14.98 12.19 -4.64
C ASN A 152 15.58 10.79 -4.84
N ALA A 153 16.63 10.63 -5.64
CA ALA A 153 17.24 9.32 -5.92
C ALA A 153 17.71 8.60 -4.64
N THR A 154 18.36 9.31 -3.72
CA THR A 154 18.85 8.74 -2.45
C THR A 154 17.71 8.22 -1.57
N PHE A 155 16.55 8.91 -1.57
CA PHE A 155 15.36 8.46 -0.87
C PHE A 155 14.85 7.13 -1.45
N PHE A 156 14.71 7.04 -2.78
CA PHE A 156 14.20 5.83 -3.42
C PHE A 156 15.16 4.64 -3.31
N ILE A 157 16.47 4.86 -3.35
CA ILE A 157 17.47 3.81 -3.08
C ILE A 157 17.28 3.28 -1.65
N SER A 158 17.18 4.17 -0.67
CA SER A 158 16.96 3.79 0.74
C SER A 158 15.61 3.10 0.95
N PHE A 159 14.58 3.53 0.23
CA PHE A 159 13.24 2.94 0.26
C PHE A 159 13.25 1.51 -0.28
N VAL A 160 13.86 1.28 -1.45
CA VAL A 160 14.02 -0.08 -2.01
C VAL A 160 14.85 -0.95 -1.07
N ALA A 161 15.90 -0.39 -0.48
CA ALA A 161 16.73 -1.10 0.48
C ALA A 161 15.96 -1.55 1.72
N LEU A 162 15.19 -0.64 2.32
CA LEU A 162 14.33 -0.94 3.45
C LEU A 162 13.26 -1.99 3.10
N LYS A 163 12.68 -1.92 1.90
CA LYS A 163 11.66 -2.87 1.44
C LYS A 163 12.20 -4.29 1.32
N PHE A 164 13.42 -4.51 0.82
CA PHE A 164 13.95 -5.87 0.78
C PHE A 164 14.41 -6.36 2.16
N PHE A 165 15.12 -5.54 2.94
CA PHE A 165 15.65 -5.96 4.24
C PHE A 165 14.53 -6.20 5.26
N VAL A 166 13.70 -5.19 5.48
CA VAL A 166 12.65 -5.23 6.51
C VAL A 166 11.38 -5.88 5.95
N GLY A 167 10.99 -5.56 4.72
CA GLY A 167 9.76 -6.12 4.13
C GLY A 167 9.80 -7.64 4.00
N TYR A 168 10.82 -8.19 3.33
CA TYR A 168 10.94 -9.65 3.22
C TYR A 168 11.33 -10.32 4.55
N GLY A 169 12.07 -9.65 5.44
CA GLY A 169 12.35 -10.16 6.79
C GLY A 169 11.08 -10.35 7.63
N LEU A 170 10.17 -9.36 7.60
CA LEU A 170 8.87 -9.44 8.26
C LEU A 170 7.97 -10.51 7.64
N GLU A 171 8.00 -10.66 6.31
CA GLU A 171 7.24 -11.71 5.60
C GLU A 171 7.77 -13.11 5.90
N LEU A 172 9.09 -13.28 6.03
CA LEU A 172 9.68 -14.57 6.38
C LEU A 172 9.30 -14.98 7.81
N THR A 173 9.33 -14.03 8.74
CA THR A 173 9.01 -14.27 10.16
C THR A 173 7.49 -14.43 10.39
N ARG A 174 6.65 -13.86 9.52
CA ARG A 174 5.18 -13.82 9.67
C ARG A 174 4.73 -13.38 11.06
N LEU A 175 5.29 -12.27 11.55
CA LEU A 175 5.00 -11.75 12.89
C LEU A 175 3.50 -11.52 13.13
N VAL A 176 2.79 -10.95 12.16
CA VAL A 176 1.37 -10.63 12.30
C VAL A 176 0.51 -11.89 12.49
N PRO A 177 0.55 -12.91 11.60
CA PRO A 177 -0.14 -14.17 11.85
C PRO A 177 0.25 -14.85 13.16
N LEU A 178 1.53 -14.82 13.55
CA LEU A 178 2.02 -15.47 14.77
C LEU A 178 1.42 -14.82 16.02
N VAL A 179 1.41 -13.48 16.09
CA VAL A 179 0.80 -12.74 17.20
C VAL A 179 -0.71 -12.98 17.26
N ILE A 180 -1.41 -12.92 16.12
CA ILE A 180 -2.85 -13.20 16.05
C ILE A 180 -3.15 -14.62 16.52
N TYR A 181 -2.34 -15.61 16.13
CA TYR A 181 -2.50 -16.98 16.56
C TYR A 181 -2.40 -17.11 18.10
N HIS A 182 -1.38 -16.52 18.72
CA HIS A 182 -1.20 -16.61 20.18
C HIS A 182 -2.34 -15.92 20.94
N ILE A 183 -2.84 -14.79 20.42
CA ILE A 183 -4.00 -14.10 20.99
C ILE A 183 -5.26 -14.96 20.85
N LYS A 184 -5.53 -15.50 19.67
CA LYS A 184 -6.69 -16.39 19.44
C LYS A 184 -6.62 -17.63 20.31
N LYS A 185 -5.47 -18.29 20.38
CA LYS A 185 -5.24 -19.47 21.20
C LYS A 185 -5.53 -19.21 22.68
N ARG A 186 -5.11 -18.04 23.19
CA ARG A 186 -5.25 -17.70 24.61
C ARG A 186 -6.67 -17.29 25.00
N PHE A 187 -7.38 -16.57 24.13
CA PHE A 187 -8.65 -15.93 24.50
C PHE A 187 -9.89 -16.49 23.81
N LEU A 188 -9.74 -17.10 22.63
CA LEU A 188 -10.88 -17.49 21.77
C LEU A 188 -10.99 -19.01 21.60
N CYS A 189 -9.87 -19.74 21.50
CA CYS A 189 -9.87 -21.18 21.26
C CYS A 189 -10.15 -21.98 22.54
N LYS A 190 -11.21 -22.78 22.53
CA LYS A 190 -11.59 -23.77 23.55
C LYS A 190 -11.49 -25.20 23.04
N THR A 191 -11.64 -25.42 21.73
CA THR A 191 -11.58 -26.75 21.10
C THR A 191 -10.34 -26.91 20.20
N GLU A 192 -9.92 -28.15 19.95
CA GLU A 192 -8.80 -28.44 19.04
C GLU A 192 -9.07 -27.97 17.60
N ALA A 193 -10.32 -28.04 17.14
CA ALA A 193 -10.74 -27.56 15.83
C ALA A 193 -10.54 -26.03 15.70
N GLU A 194 -10.87 -25.25 16.73
CA GLU A 194 -10.64 -23.80 16.75
C GLU A 194 -9.14 -23.45 16.78
N VAL A 195 -8.31 -24.30 17.39
CA VAL A 195 -6.84 -24.13 17.35
C VAL A 195 -6.32 -24.37 15.95
N GLN A 196 -6.84 -25.39 15.24
CA GLN A 196 -6.48 -25.65 13.84
C GLN A 196 -6.95 -24.52 12.92
N GLU A 197 -8.16 -24.01 13.09
CA GLU A 197 -8.67 -22.86 12.33
C GLU A 197 -7.86 -21.59 12.60
N ALA A 198 -7.42 -21.37 13.84
CA ALA A 198 -6.55 -20.25 14.18
C ALA A 198 -5.16 -20.33 13.52
N TRP A 199 -4.67 -21.55 13.21
CA TRP A 199 -3.43 -21.79 12.47
C TRP A 199 -3.61 -21.76 10.95
N ALA A 200 -4.85 -21.76 10.44
CA ALA A 200 -5.11 -21.88 9.02
C ALA A 200 -4.38 -20.78 8.23
N PRO A 201 -3.51 -21.15 7.27
CA PRO A 201 -2.74 -20.18 6.53
C PRO A 201 -3.66 -19.34 5.62
N GLY A 202 -3.42 -18.03 5.59
CA GLY A 202 -4.06 -17.15 4.62
C GLY A 202 -3.60 -17.40 3.18
N GLY A 203 -4.26 -16.73 2.23
CA GLY A 203 -3.83 -16.70 0.83
C GLY A 203 -2.60 -15.82 0.58
N PHE A 204 -2.06 -15.87 -0.63
CA PHE A 204 -0.83 -15.18 -1.04
C PHE A 204 -0.91 -13.64 -1.05
N GLY A 205 -2.07 -13.03 -0.78
CA GLY A 205 -2.18 -11.57 -0.64
C GLY A 205 -1.89 -10.78 -1.92
N TYR A 206 -2.35 -11.26 -3.07
CA TYR A 206 -2.09 -10.60 -4.37
C TYR A 206 -2.50 -9.11 -4.42
N ALA A 207 -3.53 -8.70 -3.67
CA ALA A 207 -4.01 -7.31 -3.64
C ALA A 207 -2.95 -6.30 -3.14
N THR A 208 -2.07 -6.70 -2.22
CA THR A 208 -1.05 -5.83 -1.62
C THR A 208 0.32 -6.07 -2.21
N ARG A 209 0.68 -7.34 -2.45
CA ARG A 209 2.02 -7.73 -2.87
C ARG A 209 2.33 -7.25 -4.30
N VAL A 210 1.43 -7.54 -5.25
CA VAL A 210 1.62 -7.19 -6.66
C VAL A 210 1.83 -5.67 -6.83
N PRO A 211 1.02 -4.78 -6.26
CA PRO A 211 1.26 -3.34 -6.39
C PRO A 211 2.58 -2.84 -5.80
N ASN A 212 3.04 -3.42 -4.69
CA ASN A 212 4.33 -3.06 -4.10
C ASN A 212 5.50 -3.46 -5.00
N ASP A 213 5.48 -4.69 -5.53
CA ASP A 213 6.52 -5.15 -6.46
C ASP A 213 6.52 -4.32 -7.75
N MET A 214 5.34 -3.98 -8.26
CA MET A 214 5.19 -3.14 -9.45
C MET A 214 5.69 -1.72 -9.23
N LEU A 215 5.50 -1.15 -8.04
CA LEU A 215 6.09 0.15 -7.70
C LEU A 215 7.61 0.10 -7.78
N ILE A 216 8.23 -0.97 -7.28
CA ILE A 216 9.69 -1.12 -7.30
C ILE A 216 10.20 -1.26 -8.73
N ILE A 217 9.47 -1.96 -9.60
CA ILE A 217 9.77 -1.98 -11.05
C ILE A 217 9.69 -0.56 -11.62
N THR A 218 8.63 0.19 -11.32
CA THR A 218 8.49 1.58 -11.79
C THR A 218 9.66 2.47 -11.34
N ILE A 219 10.00 2.40 -10.05
CA ILE A 219 11.12 3.16 -9.48
C ILE A 219 12.44 2.74 -10.16
N ALA A 220 12.70 1.44 -10.28
CA ALA A 220 13.93 0.93 -10.89
C ALA A 220 14.05 1.35 -12.35
N LEU A 221 12.96 1.32 -13.13
CA LEU A 221 12.96 1.77 -14.53
C LEU A 221 13.22 3.28 -14.62
N CYS A 222 12.48 4.11 -13.87
CA CYS A 222 12.64 5.57 -13.89
C CYS A 222 14.05 6.02 -13.47
N TYR A 223 14.61 5.39 -12.43
CA TYR A 223 15.92 5.77 -11.89
C TYR A 223 17.10 5.00 -12.50
N SER A 224 16.86 4.02 -13.39
CA SER A 224 17.93 3.24 -14.03
C SER A 224 18.95 4.12 -14.75
N VAL A 225 18.47 5.19 -15.40
CA VAL A 225 19.31 6.14 -16.15
C VAL A 225 19.78 7.29 -15.27
N ILE A 226 18.94 7.79 -14.36
CA ILE A 226 19.25 8.94 -13.49
C ILE A 226 20.30 8.56 -12.44
N ALA A 227 20.11 7.44 -11.76
CA ALA A 227 20.94 6.96 -10.66
C ALA A 227 21.14 5.43 -10.76
N PRO A 228 22.11 4.96 -11.56
CA PRO A 228 22.31 3.53 -11.86
C PRO A 228 22.51 2.65 -10.62
N MET A 229 22.93 3.24 -9.50
CA MET A 229 23.06 2.56 -8.21
C MET A 229 21.75 1.92 -7.72
N ILE A 230 20.58 2.32 -8.22
CA ILE A 230 19.32 1.67 -7.83
C ILE A 230 19.18 0.24 -8.36
N LEU A 231 19.81 -0.07 -9.50
CA LEU A 231 19.71 -1.37 -10.17
C LEU A 231 20.23 -2.54 -9.32
N PRO A 232 21.43 -2.49 -8.70
CA PRO A 232 21.89 -3.58 -7.84
C PRO A 232 20.95 -3.79 -6.64
N PHE A 233 20.40 -2.72 -6.04
CA PHE A 233 19.44 -2.85 -4.94
C PHE A 233 18.10 -3.46 -5.40
N ALA A 234 17.61 -3.08 -6.58
CA ALA A 234 16.41 -3.67 -7.17
C ALA A 234 16.63 -5.15 -7.53
N LEU A 235 17.81 -5.50 -8.06
CA LEU A 235 18.18 -6.89 -8.35
C LEU A 235 18.20 -7.73 -7.07
N VAL A 236 18.83 -7.24 -6.01
CA VAL A 236 18.83 -7.91 -4.70
C VAL A 236 17.41 -8.05 -4.15
N TYR A 237 16.56 -7.03 -4.29
CA TYR A 237 15.15 -7.09 -3.91
C TYR A 237 14.44 -8.28 -4.60
N PHE A 238 14.55 -8.40 -5.93
CA PHE A 238 13.88 -9.49 -6.66
C PHE A 238 14.52 -10.86 -6.40
N LEU A 239 15.84 -10.95 -6.22
CA LEU A 239 16.50 -12.21 -5.88
C LEU A 239 16.07 -12.74 -4.52
N VAL A 240 16.14 -11.89 -3.49
CA VAL A 240 15.69 -12.26 -2.13
C VAL A 240 14.19 -12.56 -2.15
N GLY A 241 13.41 -11.72 -2.82
CA GLY A 241 11.97 -11.92 -3.02
C GLY A 241 11.66 -13.28 -3.65
N TRP A 242 12.40 -13.69 -4.67
CA TRP A 242 12.24 -15.01 -5.29
C TRP A 242 12.45 -16.15 -4.30
N PHE A 243 13.53 -16.13 -3.52
CA PHE A 243 13.80 -17.16 -2.52
C PHE A 243 12.73 -17.20 -1.41
N VAL A 244 12.41 -16.04 -0.84
CA VAL A 244 11.45 -15.94 0.28
C VAL A 244 10.06 -16.32 -0.17
N LEU A 245 9.58 -15.77 -1.29
CA LEU A 245 8.24 -16.04 -1.79
C LEU A 245 8.08 -17.48 -2.28
N ARG A 246 9.12 -18.07 -2.87
CA ARG A 246 9.10 -19.51 -3.22
C ARG A 246 8.97 -20.38 -1.98
N ASN A 247 9.76 -20.10 -0.93
CA ASN A 247 9.67 -20.82 0.33
C ASN A 247 8.26 -20.70 0.95
N GLN A 248 7.72 -19.49 0.99
CA GLN A 248 6.39 -19.24 1.56
C GLN A 248 5.26 -19.85 0.70
N ALA A 249 5.41 -19.88 -0.63
CA ALA A 249 4.43 -20.50 -1.52
C ALA A 249 4.37 -22.03 -1.36
N LEU A 250 5.52 -22.67 -1.07
CA LEU A 250 5.59 -24.12 -0.90
C LEU A 250 5.16 -24.57 0.50
N ASN A 251 5.58 -23.84 1.54
CA ASN A 251 5.48 -24.33 2.92
C ASN A 251 4.32 -23.73 3.71
N VAL A 252 3.71 -22.64 3.24
CA VAL A 252 2.82 -21.83 4.07
C VAL A 252 1.52 -21.48 3.38
N TYR A 253 1.57 -20.77 2.25
CA TYR A 253 0.36 -20.19 1.66
C TYR A 253 -0.47 -21.23 0.91
N VAL A 254 -1.79 -21.20 1.12
CA VAL A 254 -2.73 -22.01 0.37
C VAL A 254 -3.50 -21.12 -0.60
N PRO A 255 -3.55 -21.43 -1.91
CA PRO A 255 -4.27 -20.62 -2.88
C PRO A 255 -5.78 -20.67 -2.60
N SER A 256 -6.38 -19.51 -2.34
CA SER A 256 -7.83 -19.42 -2.06
C SER A 256 -8.71 -19.58 -3.30
N TYR A 257 -8.13 -19.37 -4.49
CA TYR A 257 -8.80 -19.51 -5.78
C TYR A 257 -7.78 -19.81 -6.87
N GLU A 258 -8.21 -20.51 -7.91
CA GLU A 258 -7.42 -20.67 -9.14
C GLU A 258 -7.83 -19.63 -10.18
N SER A 259 -6.86 -18.94 -10.77
CA SER A 259 -7.10 -17.84 -11.72
C SER A 259 -6.39 -18.01 -13.06
N ASN A 260 -5.60 -19.08 -13.23
CA ASN A 260 -4.89 -19.41 -14.46
C ASN A 260 -4.07 -18.22 -15.01
N GLY A 261 -3.36 -17.49 -14.13
CA GLY A 261 -2.47 -16.41 -14.55
C GLY A 261 -3.16 -15.14 -15.05
N ARG A 262 -4.47 -14.95 -14.83
CA ARG A 262 -5.23 -13.75 -15.24
C ARG A 262 -4.74 -12.42 -14.66
N MET A 263 -3.80 -12.45 -13.71
CA MET A 263 -3.11 -11.26 -13.21
C MET A 263 -1.99 -10.79 -14.17
N TRP A 264 -1.44 -11.67 -15.00
CA TRP A 264 -0.30 -11.34 -15.87
C TRP A 264 -0.59 -10.21 -16.86
N PRO A 265 -1.71 -10.21 -17.63
CA PRO A 265 -2.01 -9.09 -18.52
C PRO A 265 -2.17 -7.75 -17.77
N HIS A 266 -2.65 -7.81 -16.53
CA HIS A 266 -2.80 -6.64 -15.66
C HIS A 266 -1.45 -6.12 -15.14
N MET A 267 -0.49 -7.00 -14.92
CA MET A 267 0.89 -6.63 -14.57
C MET A 267 1.62 -6.04 -15.77
N HIS A 268 1.55 -6.73 -16.91
CA HIS A 268 2.24 -6.37 -18.13
C HIS A 268 1.89 -4.95 -18.62
N THR A 269 0.60 -4.59 -18.67
CA THR A 269 0.17 -3.25 -19.11
C THR A 269 0.72 -2.13 -18.23
N ARG A 270 0.88 -2.36 -16.94
CA ARG A 270 1.46 -1.37 -16.01
C ARG A 270 2.97 -1.33 -16.05
N ILE A 271 3.65 -2.45 -16.34
CA ILE A 271 5.09 -2.44 -16.60
C ILE A 271 5.37 -1.61 -17.87
N LEU A 272 4.55 -1.78 -18.91
CA LEU A 272 4.63 -0.93 -20.10
C LEU A 272 4.33 0.55 -19.77
N ALA A 273 3.33 0.83 -18.94
CA ALA A 273 3.06 2.19 -18.49
C ALA A 273 4.24 2.78 -17.68
N ALA A 274 4.89 1.99 -16.84
CA ALA A 274 6.08 2.41 -16.09
C ALA A 274 7.26 2.72 -17.02
N LEU A 275 7.46 1.91 -18.06
CA LEU A 275 8.45 2.18 -19.10
C LEU A 275 8.15 3.48 -19.84
N PHE A 276 6.88 3.71 -20.19
CA PHE A 276 6.46 4.97 -20.81
C PHE A 276 6.72 6.18 -19.89
N ILE A 277 6.40 6.07 -18.59
CA ILE A 277 6.69 7.12 -17.60
C ILE A 277 8.20 7.38 -17.54
N SER A 278 9.03 6.33 -17.49
CA SER A 278 10.49 6.45 -17.52
C SER A 278 10.98 7.20 -18.76
N GLN A 279 10.43 6.92 -19.95
CA GLN A 279 10.78 7.62 -21.18
C GLN A 279 10.37 9.09 -21.15
N VAL A 280 9.16 9.40 -20.69
CA VAL A 280 8.67 10.79 -20.55
C VAL A 280 9.54 11.57 -19.58
N THR A 281 9.91 10.95 -18.45
CA THR A 281 10.84 11.54 -17.48
C THR A 281 12.21 11.82 -18.10
N MET A 282 12.74 10.95 -18.96
CA MET A 282 14.04 11.17 -19.59
C MET A 282 14.01 12.29 -20.65
N ILE A 283 12.86 12.56 -21.25
CA ILE A 283 12.67 13.67 -22.20
C ILE A 283 12.60 15.01 -21.48
N GLY A 284 12.10 15.03 -20.24
CA GLY A 284 11.89 16.24 -19.44
C GLY A 284 13.08 16.67 -18.61
#